data_AF-A0A2N5ZG74-F1
#
_entry.id   AF-A0A2N5ZG74-F1
#
_cell.length_a   1.000
_cell.length_b   1.000
_cell.length_c   1.000
_cell.angle_alpha   90.00
_cell.angle_beta   90.00
_cell.angle_gamma   90.00
#
_symmetry.space_group_name_H-M   'P 1'
#
loop_
_entity.id
_entity.type
_entity.pdbx_description
1 polymer ?
#
loop_
_entity_poly.entity_id
_entity_poly.type
_entity_poly.pdbx_seq_one_letter_code
_entity_poly.pdbx_strand_id
1 'polypeptide(L)'
;MEKIKTNDFQQIIKALLKRSARNITFRERLITAPEEAYTELTGEMFPSNMCLKIKEDSGKITQVIIDKRDDYSRSFYWDLGNSLKEA
;
A
#
# COMPACT_ATOMS: atom_id res chain seq x y z
N MET A 1 -11.72 -18.14 -8.73
CA MET A 1 -11.49 -16.69 -8.72
C MET A 1 -11.60 -16.21 -7.28
N GLU A 2 -10.49 -16.18 -6.55
CA GLU A 2 -10.47 -15.68 -5.18
C GLU A 2 -10.66 -14.17 -5.19
N LYS A 3 -11.80 -13.73 -4.66
CA LYS A 3 -12.03 -12.33 -4.34
C LYS A 3 -11.19 -12.03 -3.10
N ILE A 4 -9.99 -11.51 -3.27
CA ILE A 4 -9.27 -10.84 -2.17
C ILE A 4 -10.23 -9.75 -1.69
N LYS A 5 -10.82 -9.94 -0.51
CA LYS A 5 -11.85 -9.04 -0.01
C LYS A 5 -11.15 -7.72 0.28
N THR A 6 -11.72 -6.61 -0.15
CA THR A 6 -11.20 -5.24 0.06
C THR A 6 -10.84 -4.94 1.53
N ASN A 7 -11.43 -5.70 2.46
CA ASN A 7 -11.14 -5.67 3.89
C ASN A 7 -9.71 -6.13 4.26
N ASP A 8 -9.13 -7.06 3.51
CA ASP A 8 -7.77 -7.58 3.76
C ASP A 8 -6.70 -6.55 3.41
N PHE A 9 -6.86 -5.85 2.29
CA PHE A 9 -5.94 -4.77 1.89
C PHE A 9 -5.87 -3.63 2.89
N GLN A 10 -7.00 -3.22 3.48
CA GLN A 10 -7.00 -2.17 4.50
C GLN A 10 -6.23 -2.58 5.76
N GLN A 11 -6.35 -3.84 6.18
CA GLN A 11 -5.59 -4.35 7.32
C GLN A 11 -4.10 -4.43 7.01
N ILE A 12 -3.75 -4.84 5.80
CA ILE A 12 -2.35 -4.91 5.35
C ILE A 12 -1.75 -3.51 5.27
N ILE A 13 -2.44 -2.52 4.70
CA ILE A 13 -1.98 -1.12 4.67
C ILE A 13 -1.74 -0.59 6.08
N LYS A 14 -2.68 -0.84 7.02
CA LYS A 14 -2.49 -0.44 8.43
C LYS A 14 -1.27 -1.12 9.05
N ALA A 15 -1.04 -2.40 8.77
CA ALA A 15 0.12 -3.13 9.26
C ALA A 15 1.44 -2.59 8.67
N LEU A 16 1.46 -2.25 7.37
CA LEU A 16 2.59 -1.61 6.69
C LEU A 16 2.93 -0.27 7.36
N LEU A 17 1.93 0.60 7.53
CA LEU A 17 2.09 1.91 8.19
C LEU A 17 2.56 1.77 9.64
N LYS A 18 2.01 0.82 10.39
CA LYS A 18 2.38 0.58 11.80
C LYS A 18 3.83 0.09 11.91
N ARG A 19 4.27 -0.77 10.99
CA ARG A 19 5.65 -1.28 10.96
C ARG A 19 6.63 -0.20 10.50
N SER A 20 6.29 0.56 9.47
CA SER A 20 7.13 1.66 8.97
C SER A 20 7.29 2.79 9.99
N ALA A 21 6.32 3.02 10.86
CA ALA A 21 6.44 3.98 11.96
C ALA A 21 7.46 3.56 13.04
N ARG A 22 7.74 2.26 13.18
CA ARG A 22 8.65 1.71 14.21
C ARG A 22 9.99 1.23 13.66
N ASN A 23 10.09 1.05 12.34
CA ASN A 23 11.27 0.51 11.68
C ASN A 23 11.60 1.37 10.44
N ILE A 24 12.64 2.18 10.57
CA ILE A 24 13.09 3.12 9.54
C ILE A 24 13.59 2.36 8.31
N THR A 25 14.36 1.29 8.48
CA THR A 25 14.84 0.46 7.37
C THR A 25 13.68 -0.17 6.59
N PHE A 26 12.63 -0.61 7.30
CA PHE A 26 11.42 -1.09 6.65
C PHE A 26 10.67 0.04 5.93
N ARG A 27 10.63 1.26 6.49
CA ARG A 27 10.03 2.42 5.83
C ARG A 27 10.75 2.73 4.51
N GLU A 28 12.08 2.77 4.52
CA GLU A 28 12.88 3.04 3.32
C GLU A 28 12.66 1.96 2.25
N ARG A 29 12.59 0.68 2.66
CA ARG A 29 12.22 -0.41 1.75
C ARG A 29 10.80 -0.28 1.22
N LEU A 30 9.85 0.09 2.07
CA LEU A 30 8.47 0.29 1.64
C LEU A 30 8.37 1.40 0.60
N ILE A 31 9.21 2.43 0.68
CA ILE A 31 9.24 3.53 -0.31
C ILE A 31 9.95 3.12 -1.60
N THR A 32 11.09 2.41 -1.50
CA THR A 32 11.92 2.04 -2.66
C THR A 32 11.42 0.79 -3.40
N ALA A 33 10.89 -0.17 -2.66
CA ALA A 33 10.41 -1.47 -3.15
C ALA A 33 9.12 -1.89 -2.41
N PRO A 34 7.99 -1.20 -2.64
CA PRO A 34 6.74 -1.44 -1.92
C PRO A 34 6.19 -2.85 -2.07
N GLU A 35 6.28 -3.43 -3.26
CA GLU A 35 5.80 -4.79 -3.55
C GLU A 35 6.59 -5.87 -2.80
N GLU A 36 7.91 -5.67 -2.65
CA GLU A 36 8.78 -6.53 -1.84
C GLU A 36 8.45 -6.39 -0.35
N ALA A 37 8.28 -5.15 0.14
CA ALA A 37 7.91 -4.89 1.53
C ALA A 37 6.52 -5.46 1.89
N TYR A 38 5.58 -5.45 0.95
CA TYR A 38 4.30 -6.16 1.08
C TYR A 38 4.53 -7.66 1.25
N THR A 39 5.31 -8.26 0.35
CA THR A 39 5.60 -9.70 0.35
C THR A 39 6.33 -10.13 1.63
N GLU A 40 7.26 -9.31 2.15
CA GLU A 40 7.93 -9.54 3.43
C GLU A 40 6.95 -9.55 4.62
N LEU A 41 5.90 -8.72 4.56
CA LEU A 41 4.93 -8.58 5.65
C LEU A 41 3.85 -9.65 5.63
N THR A 42 3.30 -9.95 4.47
CA THR A 42 2.17 -10.88 4.30
C THR A 42 2.62 -12.31 4.02
N GLY A 43 3.84 -12.49 3.51
CA GLY A 43 4.30 -13.76 2.94
C GLY A 43 3.68 -14.08 1.58
N GLU A 44 2.87 -13.17 1.03
CA GLU A 44 2.15 -13.35 -0.22
C GLU A 44 2.72 -12.44 -1.30
N MET A 45 2.86 -12.98 -2.51
CA MET A 45 3.33 -12.20 -3.64
C MET A 45 2.30 -11.11 -3.99
N PHE A 46 2.75 -9.86 -4.11
CA PHE A 46 1.86 -8.78 -4.52
C PHE A 46 1.31 -9.05 -5.93
N PRO A 47 0.00 -8.91 -6.16
CA PRO A 47 -0.62 -9.25 -7.43
C PRO A 47 -0.04 -8.44 -8.60
N SER A 48 0.46 -9.12 -9.64
CA SER A 48 1.19 -8.49 -10.75
C SER A 48 0.34 -7.57 -11.64
N ASN A 49 -0.99 -7.67 -11.56
CA ASN A 49 -1.92 -6.77 -12.23
C ASN A 49 -2.24 -5.51 -11.40
N MET A 50 -1.61 -5.35 -10.23
CA MET A 50 -1.72 -4.18 -9.38
C MET A 50 -0.36 -3.49 -9.23
N CYS A 51 -0.40 -2.26 -8.74
CA CYS A 51 0.75 -1.45 -8.41
C CYS A 51 0.55 -0.84 -7.02
N LEU A 52 1.54 -1.00 -6.14
CA LEU A 52 1.58 -0.36 -4.83
C LEU A 52 2.48 0.88 -4.92
N LYS A 53 1.93 2.06 -4.63
CA LYS A 53 2.69 3.32 -4.58
C LYS A 53 2.62 3.91 -3.18
N ILE A 54 3.75 4.42 -2.72
CA ILE A 54 3.89 5.03 -1.39
C ILE A 54 4.23 6.49 -1.57
N LYS A 55 3.48 7.37 -0.91
CA LYS A 55 3.86 8.77 -0.78
C LYS A 55 4.40 9.02 0.62
N GLU A 56 5.59 9.59 0.65
CA GLU A 56 6.20 10.14 1.85
C GLU A 56 6.11 11.66 1.81
N ASP A 57 5.77 12.27 2.95
CA ASP A 57 5.95 13.69 3.21
C ASP A 57 6.74 13.85 4.51
N SER A 58 7.78 14.69 4.49
CA SER A 58 8.55 15.06 5.70
C SER A 58 9.01 13.87 6.56
N GLY A 59 9.46 12.77 5.91
CA GLY A 59 9.92 11.56 6.61
C GLY A 59 8.81 10.68 7.19
N LYS A 60 7.56 10.88 6.79
CA LYS A 60 6.41 10.06 7.18
C LYS A 60 5.65 9.60 5.95
N ILE A 61 5.25 8.34 5.94
CA ILE A 61 4.35 7.84 4.89
C ILE A 61 2.98 8.46 5.13
N THR A 62 2.51 9.24 4.17
CA THR A 62 1.21 9.93 4.22
C THR A 62 0.14 9.17 3.46
N GLN A 63 0.49 8.47 2.38
CA GLN A 63 -0.48 7.73 1.58
C GLN A 63 0.11 6.42 1.06
N VAL A 64 -0.75 5.39 1.03
CA VAL A 64 -0.50 4.10 0.39
C VAL A 64 -1.59 3.91 -0.66
N ILE A 65 -1.18 3.77 -1.91
CA ILE A 65 -2.07 3.74 -3.08
C ILE A 65 -1.93 2.37 -3.72
N ILE A 66 -3.05 1.68 -3.90
CA ILE A 66 -3.12 0.40 -4.61
C ILE A 66 -3.93 0.64 -5.87
N ASP A 67 -3.28 0.54 -7.01
CA ASP A 67 -3.88 0.79 -8.32
C ASP A 67 -3.79 -0.46 -9.20
N LYS A 68 -4.63 -0.58 -10.23
CA LYS A 68 -4.51 -1.67 -11.20
C LYS A 68 -3.53 -1.22 -12.29
N ARG A 69 -2.54 -2.04 -12.65
CA ARG A 69 -1.55 -1.69 -13.68
C ARG A 69 -2.17 -1.37 -15.06
N ASP A 70 -3.38 -1.88 -15.33
CA ASP A 70 -4.03 -1.81 -16.65
C ASP A 70 -5.19 -0.81 -16.75
N ASP A 71 -5.53 -0.05 -15.71
CA ASP A 71 -6.75 0.77 -15.71
C ASP A 71 -6.42 2.27 -15.76
N TYR A 72 -6.43 2.86 -16.96
CA TYR A 72 -6.42 4.32 -17.19
C TYR A 72 -7.73 5.01 -16.71
N SER A 73 -8.56 4.38 -15.88
CA SER A 73 -9.94 4.85 -15.66
C SER A 73 -10.41 4.94 -14.22
N ARG A 74 -9.63 4.59 -13.18
CA ARG A 74 -9.99 4.94 -11.79
C ARG A 74 -8.85 4.66 -10.81
N SER A 75 -8.19 5.71 -10.33
CA SER A 75 -7.29 5.61 -9.19
C SER A 75 -8.07 5.79 -7.88
N PHE A 76 -7.80 4.95 -6.89
CA PHE A 76 -8.34 5.10 -5.54
C PHE A 76 -7.21 5.37 -4.56
N TYR A 77 -7.37 6.36 -3.69
CA TYR A 77 -6.39 6.65 -2.65
C TYR A 77 -7.02 6.78 -1.27
N TRP A 78 -6.25 6.38 -0.26
CA TRP A 78 -6.63 6.43 1.14
C TRP A 78 -5.95 7.62 1.81
N ASP A 79 -6.75 8.57 2.29
CA ASP A 79 -6.26 9.68 3.09
C ASP A 79 -6.28 9.30 4.58
N LEU A 80 -5.25 9.71 5.33
CA LEU A 80 -5.14 9.48 6.78
C LEU A 80 -6.33 10.07 7.57
N GLY A 81 -7.17 10.90 6.95
CA GLY A 81 -8.48 11.34 7.43
C GLY A 81 -9.62 10.31 7.37
N ASN A 82 -9.34 9.03 7.06
CA ASN A 82 -10.27 7.89 7.18
C ASN A 82 -11.39 7.86 6.11
N SER A 83 -11.08 8.22 4.86
CA SER A 83 -12.02 8.08 3.74
C SER A 83 -11.31 7.65 2.46
N LEU A 84 -11.91 6.66 1.79
CA LEU A 84 -11.56 6.27 0.43
C LEU A 84 -12.04 7.38 -0.53
N LYS A 85 -11.16 7.84 -1.41
CA LYS A 85 -11.55 8.78 -2.48
C LYS A 85 -11.18 8.21 -3.84
N GLU A 86 -12.07 8.41 -4.80
CA GLU A 86 -11.79 8.25 -6.24
C GLU A 86 -11.01 9.47 -6.74
N ALA A 87 -10.12 9.24 -7.69
CA ALA A 87 -9.38 10.27 -8.41
C ALA A 87 -10.16 10.88 -9.57
#